data_AF-A0A9D4TYR4-F1
#
_entry.id   AF-A0A9D4TYR4-F1
#
_cell.length_a   1.000
_cell.length_b   1.000
_cell.length_c   1.000
_cell.angle_alpha   90.00
_cell.angle_beta   90.00
_cell.angle_gamma   90.00
#
_symmetry.space_group_name_H-M   'P 1'
#
loop_
_entity.id
_entity.type
_entity.pdbx_description
1 polymer ?
#
loop_
_entity_poly.entity_id
_entity_poly.type
_entity_poly.pdbx_seq_one_letter_code
_entity_poly.pdbx_strand_id
1 'polypeptide(L)'
;MHPGTPQNQHAKQWTWNAQHQHTRQQWRTVARSSQPDPSYSPLLNSEVVLNELKQWHTSTDELLKMLGRIADFDPAGKRIILDKLDEASEGVRVTNARLRLCSRDDMGAESILRGQNEQLRHASTSLESMLSGMSQVTTLMRQYIEAEENTSDPQELARIKDMWQQMSHTVLSKIPSLNPNDLTDPLAREGIMHPQALRAATEVSKDPTRLEEWRSEPALYQFLKWMLKSARR
;
A
#
# COMPACT_ATOMS: atom_id res chain seq x y z
N MET A 1 41.67 53.34 26.07
CA MET A 1 40.84 52.18 26.48
C MET A 1 39.46 52.35 25.87
N HIS A 2 39.18 51.68 24.75
CA HIS A 2 37.83 51.62 24.18
C HIS A 2 37.32 50.17 24.31
N PRO A 3 36.10 49.95 24.80
CA PRO A 3 35.53 48.61 24.90
C PRO A 3 35.08 48.15 23.50
N GLY A 4 35.62 47.01 23.05
CA GLY A 4 35.19 46.34 21.83
C GLY A 4 33.81 45.71 22.03
N THR A 5 32.84 46.12 21.22
CA THR A 5 31.48 45.60 21.19
C THR A 5 31.43 44.18 20.59
N PRO A 6 30.97 43.15 21.33
CA PRO A 6 30.86 41.77 20.84
C PRO A 6 29.54 41.51 20.09
N GLN A 7 29.12 42.43 19.22
CA GLN A 7 27.75 42.44 18.68
C GLN A 7 27.64 41.95 17.22
N ASN A 8 28.75 41.55 16.58
CA ASN A 8 28.79 41.31 15.13
C ASN A 8 28.94 39.82 14.73
N GLN A 9 29.07 38.89 15.69
CA GLN A 9 29.17 37.45 15.40
C GLN A 9 27.81 36.75 15.41
N HIS A 10 26.91 37.10 16.33
CA HIS A 10 25.56 36.52 16.38
C HIS A 10 24.69 36.86 15.16
N ALA A 11 24.80 38.09 14.64
CA ALA A 11 24.05 38.52 13.46
C ALA A 11 24.50 37.76 12.19
N LYS A 12 25.81 37.51 12.03
CA LYS A 12 26.37 36.75 10.91
C LYS A 12 26.03 35.26 10.98
N GLN A 13 25.95 34.70 12.19
CA GLN A 13 25.58 33.30 12.38
C GLN A 13 24.07 33.05 12.16
N TRP A 14 23.23 34.03 12.49
CA TRP A 14 21.80 34.01 12.17
C TRP A 14 21.52 34.12 10.68
N THR A 15 22.18 35.03 9.96
CA THR A 15 21.99 35.17 8.51
C THR A 15 22.52 33.95 7.73
N TRP A 16 23.65 33.36 8.17
CA TRP A 16 24.17 32.11 7.60
C TRP A 16 23.20 30.94 7.81
N ASN A 17 22.65 30.78 9.02
CA ASN A 17 21.66 29.73 9.31
C ASN A 17 20.34 29.92 8.55
N ALA A 18 19.84 31.16 8.45
CA ALA A 18 18.61 31.46 7.70
C ALA A 18 18.78 31.23 6.20
N GLN A 19 19.93 31.60 5.63
CA GLN A 19 20.24 31.39 4.22
C GLN A 19 20.36 29.89 3.91
N HIS A 20 21.04 29.09 4.76
CA HIS A 20 21.12 27.64 4.58
C HIS A 20 19.79 26.93 4.80
N GLN A 21 18.92 27.41 5.70
CA GLN A 21 17.57 26.86 5.85
C GLN A 21 16.69 27.17 4.63
N HIS A 22 16.79 28.38 4.08
CA HIS A 22 16.09 28.75 2.84
C HIS A 22 16.60 27.94 1.66
N THR A 23 17.91 27.76 1.50
CA THR A 23 18.50 26.92 0.45
C THR A 23 18.10 25.45 0.63
N ARG A 24 18.08 24.91 1.86
CA ARG A 24 17.58 23.53 2.13
C ARG A 24 16.09 23.37 1.87
N GLN A 25 15.27 24.38 2.15
CA GLN A 25 13.85 24.37 1.79
C GLN A 25 13.68 24.44 0.27
N GLN A 26 14.41 25.30 -0.43
CA GLN A 26 14.42 25.36 -1.89
C GLN A 26 14.86 24.02 -2.52
N TRP A 27 15.92 23.38 -2.00
CA TRP A 27 16.32 22.04 -2.46
C TRP A 27 15.29 20.97 -2.14
N ARG A 28 14.55 21.07 -1.03
CA ARG A 28 13.42 20.16 -0.72
C ARG A 28 12.23 20.39 -1.66
N THR A 29 11.97 21.64 -2.05
CA THR A 29 10.91 21.99 -3.01
C THR A 29 11.30 21.53 -4.42
N VAL A 30 12.56 21.73 -4.82
CA VAL A 30 13.11 21.24 -6.09
C VAL A 30 13.16 19.70 -6.13
N ALA A 31 13.52 19.04 -5.02
CA ALA A 31 13.53 17.58 -4.91
C ALA A 31 12.12 16.96 -4.90
N ARG A 32 11.09 17.71 -4.45
CA ARG A 32 9.68 17.33 -4.58
C ARG A 32 9.15 17.56 -6.00
N SER A 33 9.65 18.57 -6.72
CA SER A 33 9.26 18.86 -8.11
C SER A 33 10.10 18.10 -9.16
N SER A 34 11.08 17.29 -8.74
CA SER A 34 11.99 16.56 -9.62
C SER A 34 11.86 15.05 -9.48
N GLN A 35 10.71 14.53 -9.02
CA GLN A 35 10.44 13.11 -9.24
C GLN A 35 10.24 12.93 -10.75
N PRO A 36 11.00 12.04 -11.39
CA PRO A 36 10.78 11.70 -12.78
C PRO A 36 9.32 11.31 -12.96
N ASP A 37 8.64 11.96 -13.90
CA ASP A 37 7.28 11.59 -14.23
C ASP A 37 7.29 10.14 -14.72
N PRO A 38 6.56 9.21 -14.08
CA PRO A 38 6.47 7.82 -14.50
C PRO A 38 5.97 7.68 -15.95
N SER A 39 5.33 8.70 -16.53
CA SER A 39 4.95 8.76 -17.95
C SER A 39 6.12 8.63 -18.94
N TYR A 40 7.38 8.78 -18.49
CA TYR A 40 8.56 8.59 -19.33
C TYR A 40 9.13 7.17 -19.32
N SER A 41 8.59 6.24 -18.53
CA SER A 41 9.10 4.87 -18.47
C SER A 41 8.72 4.07 -19.72
N PRO A 42 9.70 3.56 -20.50
CA PRO A 42 9.41 2.66 -21.62
C PRO A 42 8.69 1.38 -21.17
N LEU A 43 8.92 0.94 -19.93
CA LEU A 43 8.25 -0.21 -19.34
C LEU A 43 6.78 0.09 -19.03
N LEU A 44 6.48 1.25 -18.45
CA LEU A 44 5.09 1.67 -18.16
C LEU A 44 4.34 2.18 -19.39
N ASN A 45 5.05 2.49 -20.47
CA ASN A 45 4.45 2.82 -21.77
C ASN A 45 4.32 1.60 -22.68
N SER A 46 4.80 0.42 -22.27
CA SER A 46 4.63 -0.81 -23.02
C SER A 46 3.19 -1.29 -22.90
N GLU A 47 2.49 -1.39 -24.04
CA GLU A 47 1.12 -1.88 -24.10
C GLU A 47 0.99 -3.29 -23.50
N VAL A 48 1.98 -4.16 -23.72
CA VAL A 48 2.01 -5.51 -23.15
C VAL A 48 2.06 -5.44 -21.63
N VAL A 49 2.96 -4.63 -21.07
CA VAL A 49 3.11 -4.50 -19.61
C VAL A 49 1.90 -3.84 -18.98
N LEU A 50 1.34 -2.81 -19.60
CA LEU A 50 0.12 -2.15 -19.14
C LEU A 50 -1.09 -3.11 -19.14
N ASN A 51 -1.22 -3.93 -20.19
CA ASN A 51 -2.28 -4.93 -20.26
C ASN A 51 -2.08 -6.03 -19.21
N GLU A 52 -0.86 -6.52 -19.01
CA GLU A 52 -0.54 -7.47 -17.94
C GLU A 52 -0.88 -6.90 -16.56
N LEU A 53 -0.45 -5.66 -16.27
CA LEU A 53 -0.74 -4.99 -15.00
C LEU A 53 -2.24 -4.77 -14.79
N LYS A 54 -2.97 -4.38 -15.84
CA LYS A 54 -4.42 -4.16 -15.77
C LYS A 54 -5.17 -5.47 -15.53
N GLN A 55 -4.80 -6.54 -16.22
CA GLN A 55 -5.37 -7.87 -16.02
C GLN A 55 -5.08 -8.35 -14.59
N TRP A 56 -3.82 -8.23 -14.16
CA TRP A 56 -3.41 -8.61 -12.81
C TRP A 56 -4.16 -7.82 -11.73
N HIS A 57 -4.32 -6.50 -11.89
CA HIS A 57 -5.12 -5.67 -10.98
C HIS A 57 -6.59 -6.11 -10.93
N THR A 58 -7.20 -6.35 -12.08
CA THR A 58 -8.60 -6.82 -12.18
C THR A 58 -8.76 -8.16 -11.47
N SER A 59 -7.88 -9.13 -11.76
CA SER A 59 -7.93 -10.46 -11.15
C SER A 59 -7.67 -10.42 -9.65
N THR A 60 -6.74 -9.57 -9.18
CA THR A 60 -6.46 -9.41 -7.75
C THR A 60 -7.65 -8.77 -7.03
N ASP A 61 -8.32 -7.82 -7.65
CA ASP A 61 -9.52 -7.19 -7.07
C ASP A 61 -10.68 -8.17 -6.91
N GLU A 62 -10.96 -8.95 -7.96
CA GLU A 62 -11.96 -10.02 -7.90
C GLU A 62 -11.60 -11.06 -6.83
N LEU A 63 -10.33 -11.40 -6.71
CA LEU A 63 -9.85 -12.32 -5.70
C LEU A 63 -10.05 -11.79 -4.27
N LEU A 64 -9.79 -10.50 -4.02
CA LEU A 64 -10.04 -9.88 -2.71
C LEU A 64 -11.53 -9.89 -2.35
N LYS A 65 -12.41 -9.66 -3.33
CA LYS A 65 -13.87 -9.78 -3.13
C LYS A 65 -14.28 -11.22 -2.80
N MET A 66 -13.71 -12.21 -3.48
CA MET A 66 -13.95 -13.62 -3.17
C MET A 66 -13.43 -14.00 -1.78
N LEU A 67 -12.25 -13.49 -1.40
CA LEU A 67 -11.67 -13.70 -0.06
C LEU A 67 -12.58 -13.13 1.04
N GLY A 68 -13.22 -11.98 0.80
CA GLY A 68 -14.24 -11.42 1.70
C GLY A 68 -15.50 -12.26 1.85
N ARG A 69 -15.67 -13.28 1.02
CA ARG A 69 -16.77 -14.25 1.07
C ARG A 69 -16.27 -15.68 1.21
N ILE A 70 -15.02 -15.88 1.64
CA ILE A 70 -14.37 -17.20 1.66
C ILE A 70 -15.19 -18.26 2.44
N ALA A 71 -15.96 -17.82 3.45
CA ALA A 71 -16.83 -18.68 4.24
C ALA A 71 -18.04 -19.25 3.48
N ASP A 72 -18.45 -18.61 2.37
CA ASP A 72 -19.57 -19.04 1.53
C ASP A 72 -19.18 -20.20 0.59
N PHE A 73 -17.88 -20.43 0.39
CA PHE A 73 -17.37 -21.42 -0.55
C PHE A 73 -17.19 -22.78 0.12
N ASP A 74 -17.34 -23.84 -0.67
CA ASP A 74 -16.96 -25.20 -0.28
C ASP A 74 -15.42 -25.35 -0.23
N PRO A 75 -14.88 -26.44 0.37
CA PRO A 75 -13.44 -26.66 0.45
C PRO A 75 -12.71 -26.56 -0.91
N ALA A 76 -13.33 -27.06 -2.00
CA ALA A 76 -12.75 -26.99 -3.34
C ALA A 76 -12.65 -25.53 -3.84
N GLY A 77 -13.71 -24.73 -3.69
CA GLY A 77 -13.70 -23.31 -4.01
C GLY A 77 -12.69 -22.52 -3.17
N LYS A 78 -12.58 -22.83 -1.88
CA LYS A 78 -11.55 -22.23 -1.01
C LYS A 78 -10.13 -22.52 -1.53
N ARG A 79 -9.83 -23.75 -1.96
CA ARG A 79 -8.52 -24.10 -2.55
C ARG A 79 -8.21 -23.28 -3.80
N ILE A 80 -9.16 -23.17 -4.72
CA ILE A 80 -9.00 -22.39 -5.96
C ILE A 80 -8.67 -20.93 -5.62
N ILE A 81 -9.37 -20.34 -4.65
CA ILE A 81 -9.08 -18.97 -4.18
C ILE A 81 -7.66 -18.86 -3.65
N LEU A 82 -7.18 -19.82 -2.84
CA LEU A 82 -5.81 -19.79 -2.32
C LEU A 82 -4.75 -19.96 -3.42
N ASP A 83 -4.99 -20.84 -4.39
CA ASP A 83 -4.10 -21.02 -5.54
C ASP A 83 -3.97 -19.72 -6.35
N LYS A 84 -5.09 -19.03 -6.57
CA LYS A 84 -5.09 -17.71 -7.22
C LYS A 84 -4.41 -16.63 -6.40
N LEU A 85 -4.44 -16.71 -5.08
CA LEU A 85 -3.72 -15.78 -4.20
C LEU A 85 -2.22 -15.99 -4.24
N ASP A 86 -1.78 -17.24 -4.34
CA ASP A 86 -0.36 -17.57 -4.53
C ASP A 86 0.12 -17.10 -5.93
N GLU A 87 -0.66 -17.33 -7.00
CA GLU A 87 -0.38 -16.80 -8.34
C GLU A 87 -0.27 -15.26 -8.34
N ALA A 88 -1.21 -14.56 -7.70
CA ALA A 88 -1.20 -13.11 -7.62
C ALA A 88 0.03 -12.59 -6.86
N SER A 89 0.41 -13.26 -5.77
CA SER A 89 1.60 -12.93 -4.97
C SER A 89 2.89 -13.09 -5.79
N GLU A 90 2.97 -14.11 -6.62
CA GLU A 90 4.11 -14.29 -7.54
C GLU A 90 4.14 -13.20 -8.62
N GLY A 91 2.97 -12.78 -9.13
CA GLY A 91 2.85 -11.64 -10.05
C GLY A 91 3.44 -10.35 -9.46
N VAL A 92 3.23 -10.08 -8.16
CA VAL A 92 3.86 -8.95 -7.46
C VAL A 92 5.38 -9.07 -7.44
N ARG A 93 5.92 -10.28 -7.15
CA ARG A 93 7.37 -10.52 -7.12
C ARG A 93 8.00 -10.28 -8.49
N VAL A 94 7.42 -10.86 -9.53
CA VAL A 94 7.90 -10.73 -10.91
C VAL A 94 7.87 -9.27 -11.35
N THR A 95 6.76 -8.56 -11.09
CA THR A 95 6.64 -7.13 -11.41
C THR A 95 7.70 -6.30 -10.70
N ASN A 96 7.89 -6.51 -9.40
CA ASN A 96 8.90 -5.77 -8.64
C ASN A 96 10.32 -6.09 -9.11
N ALA A 97 10.62 -7.35 -9.44
CA ALA A 97 11.90 -7.75 -10.01
C ALA A 97 12.16 -7.07 -11.36
N ARG A 98 11.16 -7.03 -12.26
CA ARG A 98 11.24 -6.32 -13.55
C ARG A 98 11.53 -4.83 -13.34
N LEU A 99 10.80 -4.17 -12.43
CA LEU A 99 11.05 -2.77 -12.09
C LEU A 99 12.47 -2.54 -11.58
N ARG A 100 12.97 -3.41 -10.69
CA ARG A 100 14.35 -3.32 -10.17
C ARG A 100 15.38 -3.45 -11.28
N LEU A 101 15.19 -4.39 -12.21
CA LEU A 101 16.08 -4.59 -13.34
C LEU A 101 16.12 -3.37 -14.28
N CYS A 102 14.95 -2.77 -14.56
CA CYS A 102 14.86 -1.60 -15.44
C CYS A 102 15.27 -0.28 -14.77
N SER A 103 15.25 -0.19 -13.44
CA SER A 103 15.46 1.06 -12.69
C SER A 103 16.80 1.77 -12.94
N ARG A 104 17.82 1.07 -13.45
CA ARG A 104 19.12 1.68 -13.77
C ARG A 104 19.07 2.57 -15.00
N ASP A 105 18.23 2.22 -15.97
CA ASP A 105 18.13 2.87 -17.27
C ASP A 105 16.77 3.56 -17.48
N ASP A 106 15.84 3.41 -16.53
CA ASP A 106 14.48 3.94 -16.55
C ASP A 106 14.16 4.72 -15.27
N MET A 107 14.19 6.04 -15.37
CA MET A 107 13.91 6.94 -14.25
C MET A 107 12.46 6.83 -13.74
N GLY A 108 11.51 6.44 -14.59
CA GLY A 108 10.12 6.23 -14.17
C GLY A 108 9.97 4.97 -13.31
N ALA A 109 10.65 3.88 -13.68
CA ALA A 109 10.73 2.68 -12.87
C ALA A 109 11.41 2.94 -11.51
N GLU A 110 12.48 3.74 -11.48
CA GLU A 110 13.13 4.17 -10.24
C GLU A 110 12.18 4.98 -9.34
N SER A 111 11.44 5.93 -9.93
CA SER A 111 10.46 6.77 -9.24
C SER A 111 9.38 5.93 -8.54
N ILE A 112 8.83 4.93 -9.25
CA ILE A 112 7.85 3.99 -8.67
C ILE A 112 8.43 3.21 -7.50
N LEU A 113 9.61 2.62 -7.67
CA LEU A 113 10.25 1.84 -6.60
C LEU A 113 10.52 2.70 -5.37
N ARG A 114 10.95 3.95 -5.57
CA ARG A 114 11.19 4.89 -4.48
C ARG A 114 9.89 5.22 -3.75
N GLY A 115 8.81 5.49 -4.48
CA GLY A 115 7.49 5.75 -3.88
C GLY A 115 6.97 4.55 -3.08
N GLN A 116 7.02 3.34 -3.65
CA GLN A 116 6.62 2.11 -2.98
C GLN A 116 7.43 1.86 -1.70
N ASN A 117 8.76 1.95 -1.79
CA ASN A 117 9.64 1.73 -0.65
C ASN A 117 9.40 2.78 0.45
N GLU A 118 9.13 4.02 0.09
CA GLU A 118 8.85 5.08 1.06
C GLU A 118 7.53 4.83 1.80
N GLN A 119 6.47 4.41 1.11
CA GLN A 119 5.21 4.04 1.74
C GLN A 119 5.36 2.84 2.69
N LEU A 120 6.10 1.81 2.25
CA LEU A 120 6.39 0.63 3.07
C LEU A 120 7.21 1.00 4.32
N ARG A 121 8.21 1.87 4.16
CA ARG A 121 9.04 2.39 5.27
C ARG A 121 8.20 3.14 6.29
N HIS A 122 7.27 3.99 5.85
CA HIS A 122 6.35 4.67 6.76
C HIS A 122 5.39 3.72 7.48
N ALA A 123 5.02 2.62 6.85
CA ALA A 123 4.23 1.55 7.47
C ALA A 123 5.08 0.58 8.32
N SER A 124 6.37 0.83 8.51
CA SER A 124 7.31 -0.04 9.24
C SER A 124 7.31 -1.48 8.72
N THR A 125 7.20 -1.65 7.40
CA THR A 125 7.17 -2.95 6.74
C THR A 125 8.03 -2.96 5.48
N SER A 126 8.12 -4.11 4.82
CA SER A 126 8.76 -4.28 3.53
C SER A 126 7.91 -5.15 2.61
N LEU A 127 8.16 -5.08 1.31
CA LEU A 127 7.46 -5.93 0.34
C LEU A 127 7.69 -7.42 0.63
N GLU A 128 8.92 -7.78 1.00
CA GLU A 128 9.29 -9.16 1.35
C GLU A 128 8.55 -9.63 2.61
N SER A 129 8.44 -8.77 3.64
CA SER A 129 7.68 -9.06 4.84
C SER A 129 6.19 -9.24 4.54
N MET A 130 5.61 -8.39 3.67
CA MET A 130 4.21 -8.52 3.24
C MET A 130 3.96 -9.84 2.50
N LEU A 131 4.79 -10.16 1.52
CA LEU A 131 4.67 -11.39 0.73
C LEU A 131 4.90 -12.65 1.58
N SER A 132 5.83 -12.59 2.54
CA SER A 132 6.03 -13.67 3.51
C SER A 132 4.80 -13.86 4.39
N GLY A 133 4.21 -12.76 4.89
CA GLY A 133 2.98 -12.81 5.67
C GLY A 133 1.81 -13.41 4.88
N MET A 134 1.65 -13.03 3.60
CA MET A 134 0.64 -13.63 2.73
C MET A 134 0.84 -15.13 2.57
N SER A 135 2.06 -15.59 2.33
CA SER A 135 2.38 -17.02 2.19
C SER A 135 2.12 -17.82 3.47
N GLN A 136 2.40 -17.23 4.64
CA GLN A 136 2.07 -17.84 5.93
C GLN A 136 0.56 -17.98 6.11
N VAL A 137 -0.20 -16.95 5.74
CA VAL A 137 -1.67 -16.97 5.81
C VAL A 137 -2.25 -18.01 4.84
N THR A 138 -1.77 -18.10 3.60
CA THR A 138 -2.26 -19.11 2.64
C THR A 138 -1.95 -20.52 3.12
N THR A 139 -0.76 -20.75 3.67
CA THR A 139 -0.39 -22.05 4.27
C THR A 139 -1.34 -22.43 5.41
N LEU A 140 -1.61 -21.49 6.32
CA LEU A 140 -2.54 -21.71 7.43
C LEU A 140 -3.97 -21.99 6.93
N MET A 141 -4.46 -21.25 5.94
CA MET A 141 -5.78 -21.48 5.35
C MET A 141 -5.87 -22.87 4.69
N ARG A 142 -4.81 -23.35 4.04
CA ARG A 142 -4.77 -24.72 3.48
C ARG A 142 -4.91 -25.78 4.57
N GLN A 143 -4.26 -25.60 5.72
CA GLN A 143 -4.40 -26.50 6.86
C GLN A 143 -5.85 -26.53 7.39
N TYR A 144 -6.54 -25.40 7.38
CA TYR A 144 -7.95 -25.34 7.79
C TYR A 144 -8.89 -25.99 6.78
N ILE A 145 -8.60 -25.90 5.48
CA ILE A 145 -9.35 -26.66 4.46
C ILE A 145 -9.17 -28.16 4.70
N GLU A 146 -7.93 -28.62 4.94
CA GLU A 146 -7.66 -30.02 5.25
C GLU A 146 -8.37 -30.47 6.53
N ALA A 147 -8.38 -29.64 7.58
CA ALA A 147 -9.12 -29.95 8.80
C ALA A 147 -10.64 -30.02 8.54
N GLU A 148 -11.19 -29.12 7.72
CA GLU A 148 -12.62 -29.10 7.34
C GLU A 148 -13.02 -30.39 6.59
N GLU A 149 -12.16 -30.89 5.71
CA GLU A 149 -12.44 -32.11 4.92
C GLU A 149 -12.26 -33.40 5.71
N ASN A 150 -11.33 -33.42 6.68
CA ASN A 150 -10.96 -34.63 7.40
C ASN A 150 -11.74 -34.84 8.70
N THR A 151 -12.44 -33.82 9.21
CA THR A 151 -13.23 -33.95 10.43
C THR A 151 -14.69 -34.28 10.16
N SER A 152 -15.22 -35.22 10.94
CA SER A 152 -16.64 -35.53 10.99
C SER A 152 -17.29 -35.03 12.29
N ASP A 153 -16.52 -34.42 13.19
CA ASP A 153 -17.01 -33.90 14.46
C ASP A 153 -17.78 -32.59 14.21
N PRO A 154 -19.09 -32.53 14.54
CA PRO A 154 -19.89 -31.33 14.39
C PRO A 154 -19.34 -30.12 15.19
N GLN A 155 -18.69 -30.34 16.33
CA GLN A 155 -18.13 -29.24 17.13
C GLN A 155 -16.90 -28.63 16.46
N GLU A 156 -16.01 -29.47 15.94
CA GLU A 156 -14.83 -29.04 15.20
C GLU A 156 -15.22 -28.32 13.89
N LEU A 157 -16.19 -28.86 13.14
CA LEU A 157 -16.74 -28.20 11.95
C LEU A 157 -17.33 -26.83 12.27
N ALA A 158 -18.07 -26.70 13.36
CA ALA A 158 -18.63 -25.41 13.78
C ALA A 158 -17.52 -24.40 14.10
N ARG A 159 -16.44 -24.83 14.77
CA ARG A 159 -15.28 -23.98 15.08
C ARG A 159 -14.56 -23.51 13.81
N ILE A 160 -14.35 -24.41 12.85
CA ILE A 160 -13.70 -24.08 11.57
C ILE A 160 -14.57 -23.10 10.78
N LYS A 161 -15.88 -23.32 10.73
CA LYS A 161 -16.83 -22.41 10.06
C LYS A 161 -16.86 -21.02 10.70
N ASP A 162 -16.88 -20.93 12.03
CA ASP A 162 -16.81 -19.65 12.73
C ASP A 162 -15.51 -18.90 12.39
N MET A 163 -14.40 -19.61 12.35
CA MET A 163 -13.13 -19.02 11.96
C MET A 163 -13.14 -18.54 10.49
N TRP A 164 -13.74 -19.30 9.56
CA TRP A 164 -13.91 -18.82 8.18
C TRP A 164 -14.72 -17.52 8.12
N GLN A 165 -15.77 -17.39 8.95
CA GLN A 165 -16.54 -16.16 9.08
C GLN A 165 -15.70 -15.03 9.69
N GLN A 166 -14.87 -15.31 10.68
CA GLN A 166 -13.96 -14.30 11.22
C GLN A 166 -12.98 -13.82 10.14
N MET A 167 -12.39 -14.74 9.37
CA MET A 167 -11.48 -14.43 8.27
C MET A 167 -12.15 -13.60 7.17
N SER A 168 -13.39 -13.94 6.78
CA SER A 168 -14.17 -13.17 5.81
C SER A 168 -14.43 -11.73 6.29
N HIS A 169 -14.45 -11.49 7.61
CA HIS A 169 -14.60 -10.16 8.22
C HIS A 169 -13.28 -9.44 8.58
N THR A 170 -12.12 -10.09 8.39
CA THR A 170 -10.81 -9.46 8.65
C THR A 170 -10.44 -8.41 7.60
N VAL A 171 -9.48 -7.54 7.94
CA VAL A 171 -9.08 -6.34 7.19
C VAL A 171 -8.87 -6.58 5.69
N LEU A 172 -8.40 -7.76 5.27
CA LEU A 172 -8.18 -8.09 3.85
C LEU A 172 -9.44 -8.02 2.98
N SER A 173 -10.62 -8.30 3.54
CA SER A 173 -11.91 -8.16 2.84
C SER A 173 -12.44 -6.73 2.81
N LYS A 174 -11.88 -5.87 3.66
CA LYS A 174 -12.26 -4.47 3.85
C LYS A 174 -11.29 -3.50 3.20
N ILE A 175 -10.20 -3.99 2.58
CA ILE A 175 -9.37 -3.16 1.71
C ILE A 175 -10.21 -2.97 0.44
N PRO A 176 -10.73 -1.74 0.19
CA PRO A 176 -11.44 -1.50 -1.05
C PRO A 176 -10.52 -1.79 -2.22
N SER A 177 -11.10 -2.19 -3.35
CA SER A 177 -10.42 -2.15 -4.64
C SER A 177 -9.63 -0.86 -4.76
N LEU A 178 -8.31 -0.90 -4.64
CA LEU A 178 -7.45 0.27 -4.87
C LEU A 178 -7.29 0.48 -6.38
N ASN A 179 -8.39 0.39 -7.14
CA ASN A 179 -8.41 0.74 -8.54
C ASN A 179 -8.39 2.27 -8.65
N PRO A 180 -7.31 2.88 -9.16
CA PRO A 180 -7.22 4.34 -9.27
C PRO A 180 -8.30 4.93 -10.17
N ASN A 181 -8.95 4.11 -11.01
CA ASN A 181 -10.06 4.52 -11.88
C ASN A 181 -11.39 4.62 -11.12
N ASP A 182 -11.53 3.95 -9.97
CA ASP A 182 -12.71 4.05 -9.10
C ASP A 182 -12.64 5.29 -8.19
N LEU A 183 -11.47 5.94 -8.14
CA LEU A 183 -11.25 7.23 -7.51
C LEU A 183 -11.63 8.35 -8.49
N THR A 184 -12.90 8.73 -8.50
CA THR A 184 -13.38 9.88 -9.28
C THR A 184 -12.97 11.22 -8.69
N ASP A 185 -12.56 11.25 -7.42
CA ASP A 185 -12.05 12.43 -6.71
C ASP A 185 -10.53 12.59 -6.95
N PRO A 186 -10.07 13.67 -7.63
CA PRO A 186 -8.65 13.94 -7.85
C PRO A 186 -7.84 14.05 -6.55
N LEU A 187 -8.42 14.57 -5.47
CA LEU A 187 -7.72 14.68 -4.19
C LEU A 187 -7.52 13.32 -3.52
N ALA A 188 -8.49 12.41 -3.67
CA ALA A 188 -8.34 11.04 -3.19
C ALA A 188 -7.29 10.26 -4.02
N ARG A 189 -7.17 10.54 -5.33
CA ARG A 189 -6.09 10.02 -6.18
C ARG A 189 -4.72 10.55 -5.80
N GLU A 190 -4.61 11.79 -5.34
CA GLU A 190 -3.36 12.30 -4.79
C GLU A 190 -3.05 11.63 -3.44
N GLY A 191 -4.07 11.43 -2.60
CA GLY A 191 -3.94 10.81 -1.29
C GLY A 191 -3.40 9.38 -1.30
N ILE A 192 -3.72 8.56 -2.31
CA ILE A 192 -3.18 7.18 -2.42
C ILE A 192 -1.66 7.17 -2.67
N MET A 193 -1.14 8.21 -3.31
CA MET A 193 0.29 8.37 -3.59
C MET A 193 1.06 8.98 -2.42
N HIS A 194 0.36 9.41 -1.37
CA HIS A 194 0.99 10.04 -0.22
C HIS A 194 1.95 9.08 0.50
N PRO A 195 3.12 9.53 0.99
CA PRO A 195 4.09 8.67 1.68
C PRO A 195 3.51 7.94 2.91
N GLN A 196 2.55 8.56 3.57
CA GLN A 196 1.90 7.98 4.76
C GLN A 196 0.60 7.23 4.44
N ALA A 197 0.22 7.10 3.17
CA ALA A 197 -1.07 6.52 2.75
C ALA A 197 -1.29 5.12 3.34
N LEU A 198 -0.30 4.24 3.20
CA LEU A 198 -0.40 2.85 3.67
C LEU A 198 -0.54 2.77 5.20
N ARG A 199 0.26 3.57 5.93
CA ARG A 199 0.20 3.64 7.39
C ARG A 199 -1.17 4.15 7.83
N ALA A 200 -1.61 5.29 7.30
CA ALA A 200 -2.87 5.90 7.66
C ALA A 200 -4.07 4.99 7.33
N ALA A 201 -4.04 4.33 6.17
CA ALA A 201 -5.04 3.34 5.79
C ALA A 201 -5.10 2.16 6.78
N THR A 202 -3.94 1.65 7.20
CA THR A 202 -3.84 0.59 8.21
C THR A 202 -4.36 1.04 9.58
N GLU A 203 -4.06 2.27 9.99
CA GLU A 203 -4.52 2.81 11.28
C GLU A 203 -6.04 3.04 11.28
N VAL A 204 -6.57 3.65 10.22
CA VAL A 204 -7.99 4.00 10.08
C VAL A 204 -8.86 2.78 9.80
N SER A 205 -8.35 1.76 9.10
CA SER A 205 -9.07 0.49 8.92
C SER A 205 -9.24 -0.28 10.24
N LYS A 206 -8.27 -0.18 11.16
CA LYS A 206 -8.37 -0.76 12.51
C LYS A 206 -9.28 0.04 13.43
N ASP A 207 -9.19 1.37 13.36
CA ASP A 207 -10.01 2.30 14.14
C ASP A 207 -10.47 3.49 13.27
N PRO A 208 -11.72 3.46 12.77
CA PRO A 208 -12.25 4.52 11.92
C PRO A 208 -12.31 5.90 12.59
N THR A 209 -12.27 5.99 13.91
CA THR A 209 -12.29 7.29 14.62
C THR A 209 -11.00 8.07 14.42
N ARG A 210 -9.89 7.38 14.13
CA ARG A 210 -8.58 7.96 13.84
C ARG A 210 -8.51 8.69 12.51
N LEU A 211 -9.56 8.62 11.68
CA LEU A 211 -9.67 9.42 10.45
C LEU A 211 -9.43 10.91 10.74
N GLU A 212 -9.92 11.38 11.88
CA GLU A 212 -9.88 12.77 12.32
C GLU A 212 -8.44 13.29 12.53
N GLU A 213 -7.50 12.41 12.89
CA GLU A 213 -6.07 12.73 13.05
C GLU A 213 -5.43 13.22 11.75
N TRP A 214 -6.01 12.84 10.60
CA TRP A 214 -5.47 13.12 9.27
C TRP A 214 -6.07 14.36 8.60
N ARG A 215 -6.93 15.12 9.30
CA ARG A 215 -7.59 16.32 8.74
C ARG A 215 -6.64 17.39 8.23
N SER A 216 -5.43 17.47 8.79
CA SER A 216 -4.40 18.44 8.36
C SER A 216 -3.75 18.09 7.02
N GLU A 217 -3.98 16.89 6.48
CA GLU A 217 -3.46 16.41 5.20
C GLU A 217 -4.63 16.17 4.22
N PRO A 218 -5.11 17.19 3.49
CA PRO A 218 -6.41 17.14 2.80
C PRO A 218 -6.54 16.01 1.78
N ALA A 219 -5.50 15.77 0.97
CA ALA A 219 -5.49 14.70 -0.02
C ALA A 219 -5.59 13.31 0.65
N LEU A 220 -4.76 13.10 1.68
CA LEU A 220 -4.75 11.86 2.44
C LEU A 220 -6.09 11.64 3.18
N TYR A 221 -6.65 12.69 3.78
CA TYR A 221 -7.95 12.64 4.45
C TYR A 221 -9.09 12.24 3.50
N GLN A 222 -9.13 12.79 2.29
CA GLN A 222 -10.14 12.40 1.30
C GLN A 222 -9.97 10.96 0.82
N PHE A 223 -8.73 10.52 0.60
CA PHE A 223 -8.44 9.11 0.32
C PHE A 223 -8.95 8.17 1.42
N LEU A 224 -8.66 8.47 2.70
CA LEU A 224 -9.11 7.66 3.83
C LEU A 224 -10.64 7.65 3.99
N LYS A 225 -11.30 8.79 3.73
CA LYS A 225 -12.76 8.88 3.71
C LYS A 225 -13.38 8.02 2.62
N TRP A 226 -12.83 8.10 1.40
CA TRP A 226 -13.26 7.26 0.30
C TRP A 226 -13.07 5.78 0.67
N MET A 227 -11.91 5.42 1.24
CA MET A 227 -11.59 4.05 1.63
C MET A 227 -12.62 3.50 2.63
N LEU A 228 -12.94 4.26 3.68
CA LEU A 228 -13.95 3.88 4.67
C LEU A 228 -15.37 3.78 4.09
N LYS A 229 -15.71 4.63 3.11
CA LYS A 229 -17.01 4.57 2.42
C LYS A 229 -17.12 3.32 1.55
N SER A 230 -16.05 2.97 0.85
CA SER A 230 -16.00 1.82 -0.05
C SER A 230 -15.99 0.49 0.71
N ALA A 231 -15.37 0.43 1.89
CA ALA A 231 -15.38 -0.75 2.77
C ALA A 231 -16.76 -1.08 3.40
N ARG A 232 -17.75 -0.20 3.25
CA ARG A 232 -19.12 -0.36 3.78
C ARG A 232 -20.15 -0.77 2.72
N ARG A 233 -19.74 -0.90 1.46
CA ARG A 233 -20.58 -1.36 0.36
C ARG A 233 -20.42 -2.86 0.19
#